data_AF-A0A419HYJ4-F1
#
_entry.id   AF-A0A419HYJ4-F1
#
_cell.length_a   1.000
_cell.length_b   1.000
_cell.length_c   1.000
_cell.angle_alpha   90.00
_cell.angle_beta   90.00
_cell.angle_gamma   90.00
#
_symmetry.space_group_name_H-M   'P 1'
#
loop_
_entity.id
_entity.type
_entity.pdbx_description
1 polymer ?
#
loop_
_entity_poly.entity_id
_entity_poly.type
_entity_poly.pdbx_seq_one_letter_code
_entity_poly.pdbx_strand_id
1 'polypeptide(L)'
;MGGLDRTRFVGDCEHLEQLMRAGRIDQVGPGSVRLIQRAADPLESTQAHLYLLTGLFYDRLPLDQFTLAANRAHQALQRNPVPTFLAEFHAISSCVTALNGEVASAVEHIVHGVRAAEAETMPSVSTALAWADLGYAASIIGLVDKAAEFNHRSREEGARWGFGMVGTVPRLMAALVYDHRGDTPACIRELESLCALARSRTGDLFANLYYADRLCLAYAAVRLAALGGDPGIDAHHFWPAGPHRPHVADFELLFLACSAVAEGKGAEAITLLDAMMHAGPGNPVETLRLRSLALSSLGDHAAALAVEREAWRLAADMTRQCQNIVVQGVAANLDRAEMAEALAGYANAALTDPLTGLPNRRHLEERLAEMTTQCGNAVIGVLDLDRFKDINTVHGHLVGDQVLMRVAAALTTCFGPQDFLARYGGDEFVAILPTTSIDAAYGLGDRILATLRDVNWSDIAPGSQVGVSIGWAEFDGRCATTVLGAADKAMYRAKSSAGRN
;
A
#
# COMPACT_ATOMS: atom_id res chain seq x y z
N MET A 1 -38.69 -2.35 -8.44
CA MET A 1 -38.40 -2.52 -7.01
C MET A 1 -37.08 -1.82 -6.76
N GLY A 2 -36.98 -0.55 -6.34
CA GLY A 2 -37.91 0.24 -5.53
C GLY A 2 -37.36 0.32 -4.11
N GLY A 3 -36.41 1.24 -3.89
CA GLY A 3 -35.92 1.69 -2.58
C GLY A 3 -35.05 0.67 -1.82
N LEU A 4 -33.77 1.00 -1.60
CA LEU A 4 -32.96 0.67 -0.41
C LEU A 4 -31.50 1.06 -0.70
N ASP A 5 -31.21 2.37 -0.69
CA ASP A 5 -29.86 2.86 -0.39
C ASP A 5 -29.90 4.21 0.35
N ARG A 6 -30.87 4.31 1.28
CA ARG A 6 -31.02 5.44 2.22
C ARG A 6 -30.93 4.99 3.68
N THR A 7 -30.43 3.78 3.95
CA THR A 7 -30.53 3.14 5.28
C THR A 7 -29.26 2.39 5.70
N ARG A 8 -28.07 2.88 5.36
CA ARG A 8 -26.82 2.37 5.98
C ARG A 8 -26.28 3.23 7.13
N PHE A 9 -26.88 4.40 7.38
CA PHE A 9 -26.58 5.25 8.54
C PHE A 9 -27.91 5.74 9.11
N VAL A 10 -28.27 5.32 10.32
CA VAL A 10 -29.44 5.85 11.04
C VAL A 10 -28.94 6.29 12.40
N GLY A 11 -28.93 7.59 12.68
CA GLY A 11 -28.63 8.14 14.00
C GLY A 11 -27.46 9.13 14.06
N ASP A 12 -26.60 8.97 15.06
CA ASP A 12 -25.67 10.02 15.53
C ASP A 12 -24.51 10.34 14.56
N CYS A 13 -24.13 9.42 13.66
CA CYS A 13 -23.18 9.70 12.58
C CYS A 13 -23.71 10.73 11.58
N GLU A 14 -25.00 10.69 11.23
CA GLU A 14 -25.61 11.68 10.33
C GLU A 14 -25.62 13.07 10.97
N HIS A 15 -25.80 13.14 12.29
CA HIS A 15 -25.72 14.39 13.03
C HIS A 15 -24.30 14.99 12.98
N LEU A 16 -23.26 14.17 13.18
CA LEU A 16 -21.87 14.62 13.04
C LEU A 16 -21.55 15.10 11.62
N GLU A 17 -22.07 14.40 10.61
CA GLU A 17 -21.93 14.82 9.22
C GLU A 17 -22.63 16.16 8.96
N GLN A 18 -23.85 16.35 9.47
CA GLN A 18 -24.57 17.63 9.38
C GLN A 18 -23.81 18.76 10.08
N LEU A 19 -23.19 18.49 11.22
CA LEU A 19 -22.32 19.46 11.89
C LEU A 19 -21.12 19.83 11.01
N MET A 20 -20.44 18.87 10.39
CA MET A 20 -19.34 19.17 9.46
C MET A 20 -19.82 19.97 8.25
N ARG A 21 -20.95 19.58 7.63
CA ARG A 21 -21.56 20.29 6.49
C ARG A 21 -21.93 21.73 6.83
N ALA A 22 -22.49 21.95 8.02
CA ALA A 22 -22.82 23.28 8.53
C ALA A 22 -21.59 24.05 9.04
N GLY A 23 -20.40 23.44 8.99
CA GLY A 23 -19.19 24.00 9.53
C GLY A 23 -19.33 24.27 11.02
N ARG A 24 -19.75 23.30 11.83
CA ARG A 24 -19.81 23.31 13.32
C ARG A 24 -18.78 22.34 13.90
N ILE A 25 -17.54 22.44 13.40
CA ILE A 25 -16.39 21.58 13.72
C ILE A 25 -16.14 21.48 15.24
N ASP A 26 -16.35 22.57 15.98
CA ASP A 26 -16.23 22.64 17.45
C ASP A 26 -17.07 21.58 18.19
N GLN A 27 -18.14 21.10 17.56
CA GLN A 27 -19.01 20.06 18.11
C GLN A 27 -18.71 18.67 17.56
N VAL A 28 -17.98 18.57 16.45
CA VAL A 28 -17.65 17.29 15.80
C VAL A 28 -16.74 16.48 16.69
N GLY A 29 -15.68 17.07 17.25
CA GLY A 29 -14.75 16.38 18.17
C GLY A 29 -15.46 15.81 19.41
N PRO A 30 -16.11 16.65 20.24
CA PRO A 30 -16.85 16.18 21.41
C PRO A 30 -17.98 15.20 21.09
N GLY A 31 -18.69 15.41 19.98
CA GLY A 31 -19.75 14.50 19.52
C GLY A 31 -19.21 13.15 19.09
N SER A 32 -18.05 13.12 18.42
CA SER A 32 -17.36 11.90 18.01
C SER A 32 -16.90 11.09 19.22
N VAL A 33 -16.33 11.73 20.26
CA VAL A 33 -15.95 11.06 21.51
C VAL A 33 -17.16 10.40 22.19
N ARG A 34 -18.29 11.12 22.28
CA ARG A 34 -19.53 10.56 22.84
C ARG A 34 -20.03 9.37 22.02
N LEU A 35 -19.96 9.46 20.69
CA LEU A 35 -20.37 8.38 19.80
C LEU A 35 -19.48 7.14 19.97
N ILE A 36 -18.16 7.31 20.01
CA ILE A 36 -17.20 6.21 20.26
C ILE A 36 -17.53 5.45 21.54
N GLN A 37 -17.95 6.14 22.61
CA GLN A 37 -18.27 5.53 23.90
C GLN A 37 -19.56 4.71 23.90
N ARG A 38 -20.54 5.06 23.07
CA ARG A 38 -21.87 4.43 23.05
C ARG A 38 -22.12 3.52 21.85
N ALA A 39 -21.32 3.64 20.79
CA ALA A 39 -21.50 2.90 19.54
C ALA A 39 -21.41 1.39 19.83
N ALA A 40 -22.50 0.69 19.59
CA ALA A 40 -22.56 -0.76 19.70
C ALA A 40 -22.10 -1.44 18.39
N ASP A 41 -22.28 -0.74 17.26
CA ASP A 41 -21.87 -1.22 15.94
C ASP A 41 -20.40 -0.86 15.65
N PRO A 42 -19.54 -1.84 15.30
CA PRO A 42 -18.16 -1.58 14.94
C PRO A 42 -17.97 -0.62 13.76
N LEU A 43 -18.90 -0.59 12.79
CA LEU A 43 -18.83 0.31 11.64
C LEU A 43 -19.08 1.76 12.08
N GLU A 44 -20.15 1.99 12.85
CA GLU A 44 -20.45 3.29 13.46
C GLU A 44 -19.29 3.78 14.35
N SER A 45 -18.73 2.90 15.17
CA SER A 45 -17.56 3.22 16.00
C SER A 45 -16.35 3.63 15.16
N THR A 46 -16.08 2.94 14.06
CA THR A 46 -14.97 3.26 13.15
C THR A 46 -15.17 4.63 12.50
N GLN A 47 -16.37 4.91 11.98
CA GLN A 47 -16.69 6.21 11.39
C GLN A 47 -16.55 7.34 12.44
N ALA A 48 -16.98 7.11 13.67
CA ALA A 48 -16.84 8.10 14.74
C ALA A 48 -15.36 8.43 15.05
N HIS A 49 -14.45 7.46 14.94
CA HIS A 49 -13.02 7.74 15.04
C HIS A 49 -12.49 8.58 13.87
N LEU A 50 -12.98 8.36 12.65
CA LEU A 50 -12.62 9.19 11.50
C LEU A 50 -13.14 10.61 11.64
N TYR A 51 -14.39 10.80 12.06
CA TYR A 51 -14.93 12.14 12.36
C TYR A 51 -14.16 12.85 13.48
N LEU A 52 -13.67 12.11 14.48
CA LEU A 52 -12.78 12.68 15.48
C LEU A 52 -11.49 13.20 14.82
N LEU A 53 -10.85 12.42 13.95
CA LEU A 53 -9.65 12.87 13.23
C LEU A 53 -9.91 14.10 12.37
N THR A 54 -11.01 14.11 11.62
CA THR A 54 -11.43 15.25 10.81
C THR A 54 -11.63 16.49 11.69
N GLY A 55 -12.33 16.34 12.82
CA GLY A 55 -12.52 17.42 13.80
C GLY A 55 -11.18 17.95 14.36
N LEU A 56 -10.28 17.07 14.77
CA LEU A 56 -8.96 17.44 15.29
C LEU A 56 -8.09 18.16 14.24
N PHE A 57 -8.14 17.68 12.99
CA PHE A 57 -7.47 18.31 11.85
C PHE A 57 -7.97 19.75 11.65
N TYR A 58 -9.29 19.93 11.61
CA TYR A 58 -9.89 21.26 11.48
C TYR A 58 -9.78 22.11 12.75
N ASP A 59 -9.58 21.57 13.95
CA ASP A 59 -9.35 22.41 15.15
C ASP A 59 -7.88 22.80 15.34
N ARG A 60 -6.97 22.30 14.48
CA ARG A 60 -5.51 22.48 14.60
C ARG A 60 -4.99 22.14 16.00
N LEU A 61 -5.54 21.09 16.59
CA LEU A 61 -5.14 20.66 17.92
C LEU A 61 -3.70 20.11 17.92
N PRO A 62 -3.01 20.11 19.08
CA PRO A 62 -1.65 19.62 19.20
C PRO A 62 -1.42 18.23 18.56
N LEU A 63 -0.26 18.04 17.93
CA LEU A 63 0.08 16.84 17.14
C LEU A 63 0.00 15.53 17.96
N ASP A 64 0.28 15.60 19.27
CA ASP A 64 0.16 14.46 20.19
C ASP A 64 -1.28 13.97 20.32
N GLN A 65 -2.26 14.88 20.38
CA GLN A 65 -3.68 14.53 20.42
C GLN A 65 -4.13 13.88 19.12
N PHE A 66 -3.69 14.42 17.98
CA PHE A 66 -3.97 13.83 16.68
C PHE A 66 -3.36 12.41 16.59
N THR A 67 -2.10 12.25 16.97
CA THR A 67 -1.39 10.97 16.95
C THR A 67 -2.12 9.90 17.78
N LEU A 68 -2.57 10.27 18.99
CA LEU A 68 -3.33 9.35 19.83
C LEU A 68 -4.67 8.94 19.20
N ALA A 69 -5.40 9.90 18.63
CA ALA A 69 -6.65 9.61 17.93
C ALA A 69 -6.42 8.76 16.68
N ALA A 70 -5.34 9.01 15.93
CA ALA A 70 -5.00 8.31 14.70
C ALA A 70 -4.68 6.84 14.98
N ASN A 71 -3.93 6.58 16.06
CA ASN A 71 -3.67 5.22 16.52
C ASN A 71 -4.95 4.46 16.88
N ARG A 72 -5.92 5.12 17.54
CA ARG A 72 -7.21 4.51 17.87
C ARG A 72 -8.06 4.25 16.63
N ALA A 73 -8.11 5.21 15.69
CA ALA A 73 -8.80 5.05 14.42
C ALA A 73 -8.20 3.89 13.61
N HIS A 74 -6.87 3.81 13.54
CA HIS A 74 -6.17 2.72 12.87
C HIS A 74 -6.48 1.35 13.49
N GLN A 75 -6.50 1.25 14.82
CA GLN A 75 -6.91 0.02 15.51
C GLN A 75 -8.37 -0.37 15.23
N ALA A 76 -9.28 0.59 15.12
CA ALA A 76 -10.67 0.33 14.73
C ALA A 76 -10.74 -0.21 13.29
N LEU A 77 -10.03 0.42 12.35
CA LEU A 77 -9.94 0.01 10.95
C LEU A 77 -9.32 -1.38 10.77
N GLN A 78 -8.32 -1.76 11.57
CA GLN A 78 -7.75 -3.11 11.52
C GLN A 78 -8.76 -4.20 11.89
N ARG A 79 -9.71 -3.88 12.77
CA ARG A 79 -10.78 -4.82 13.17
C ARG A 79 -11.90 -4.90 12.14
N ASN A 80 -12.13 -3.81 11.40
CA ASN A 80 -13.17 -3.71 10.39
C ASN A 80 -12.64 -2.94 9.16
N PRO A 81 -11.91 -3.64 8.26
CA PRO A 81 -11.27 -2.99 7.12
C PRO A 81 -12.29 -2.67 6.04
N VAL A 82 -12.78 -1.43 6.03
CA VAL A 82 -13.60 -0.87 4.96
C VAL A 82 -12.67 -0.05 4.04
N PRO A 83 -12.54 -0.38 2.74
CA PRO A 83 -11.59 0.28 1.84
C PRO A 83 -11.78 1.80 1.78
N THR A 84 -13.03 2.26 1.66
CA THR A 84 -13.33 3.70 1.67
C THR A 84 -12.91 4.41 2.98
N PHE A 85 -13.10 3.77 4.14
CA PHE A 85 -12.69 4.35 5.43
C PHE A 85 -11.17 4.36 5.62
N LEU A 86 -10.47 3.35 5.09
CA LEU A 86 -9.00 3.34 5.02
C LEU A 86 -8.49 4.48 4.14
N ALA A 87 -9.15 4.76 3.01
CA ALA A 87 -8.79 5.87 2.14
C ALA A 87 -8.95 7.23 2.84
N GLU A 88 -10.09 7.47 3.53
CA GLU A 88 -10.33 8.69 4.31
C GLU A 88 -9.30 8.87 5.43
N PHE A 89 -9.03 7.82 6.21
CA PHE A 89 -7.99 7.83 7.25
C PHE A 89 -6.64 8.29 6.73
N HIS A 90 -6.21 7.69 5.61
CA HIS A 90 -4.93 8.00 5.00
C HIS A 90 -4.89 9.41 4.39
N ALA A 91 -5.98 9.89 3.79
CA ALA A 91 -6.04 11.25 3.29
C ALA A 91 -5.86 12.30 4.40
N ILE A 92 -6.59 12.15 5.53
CA ILE A 92 -6.47 13.07 6.68
C ILE A 92 -5.07 12.98 7.31
N SER A 93 -4.54 11.77 7.48
CA SER A 93 -3.21 11.56 8.05
C SER A 93 -2.12 12.16 7.15
N SER A 94 -2.29 12.09 5.83
CA SER A 94 -1.40 12.77 4.88
C SER A 94 -1.45 14.28 5.03
N CYS A 95 -2.63 14.88 5.20
CA CYS A 95 -2.75 16.32 5.38
C CYS A 95 -2.02 16.80 6.65
N VAL A 96 -2.21 16.09 7.77
CA VAL A 96 -1.57 16.45 9.03
C VAL A 96 -0.06 16.29 8.96
N THR A 97 0.44 15.16 8.47
CA THR A 97 1.90 14.93 8.34
C THR A 97 2.53 15.96 7.39
N ALA A 98 1.88 16.29 6.28
CA ALA A 98 2.34 17.32 5.35
C ALA A 98 2.44 18.71 6.02
N LEU A 99 1.41 19.13 6.76
CA LEU A 99 1.39 20.41 7.47
C LEU A 99 2.44 20.50 8.59
N ASN A 100 2.92 19.37 9.10
CA ASN A 100 4.02 19.30 10.07
C ASN A 100 5.41 19.14 9.41
N GLY A 101 5.50 19.18 8.08
CA GLY A 101 6.76 19.07 7.33
C GLY A 101 7.24 17.62 7.11
N GLU A 102 6.44 16.62 7.48
CA GLU A 102 6.74 15.19 7.29
C GLU A 102 6.32 14.70 5.90
N VAL A 103 6.97 15.23 4.86
CA VAL A 103 6.60 14.98 3.46
C VAL A 103 6.66 13.48 3.08
N ALA A 104 7.62 12.73 3.61
CA ALA A 104 7.73 11.29 3.34
C ALA A 104 6.52 10.51 3.88
N SER A 105 6.14 10.74 5.13
CA SER A 105 4.95 10.16 5.76
C SER A 105 3.67 10.54 5.00
N ALA A 106 3.58 11.78 4.51
CA ALA A 106 2.46 12.23 3.69
C ALA A 106 2.36 11.44 2.37
N VAL A 107 3.49 11.26 1.66
CA VAL A 107 3.52 10.45 0.43
C VAL A 107 3.13 9.00 0.69
N GLU A 108 3.63 8.39 1.77
CA GLU A 108 3.24 7.02 2.16
C GLU A 108 1.73 6.90 2.39
N HIS A 109 1.16 7.83 3.14
CA HIS A 109 -0.28 7.87 3.36
C HIS A 109 -1.07 8.06 2.06
N ILE A 110 -0.64 8.92 1.14
CA ILE A 110 -1.28 9.04 -0.18
C ILE A 110 -1.26 7.69 -0.92
N VAL A 111 -0.12 6.99 -0.95
CA VAL A 111 0.00 5.69 -1.62
C VAL A 111 -0.95 4.66 -1.00
N HIS A 112 -1.02 4.59 0.33
CA HIS A 112 -1.93 3.69 1.02
C HIS A 112 -3.40 4.04 0.79
N GLY A 113 -3.75 5.33 0.80
CA GLY A 113 -5.10 5.81 0.55
C GLY A 113 -5.57 5.54 -0.87
N VAL A 114 -4.70 5.74 -1.87
CA VAL A 114 -4.97 5.39 -3.28
C VAL A 114 -5.27 3.91 -3.42
N ARG A 115 -4.42 3.04 -2.85
CA ARG A 115 -4.65 1.58 -2.89
C ARG A 115 -5.97 1.18 -2.24
N ALA A 116 -6.33 1.83 -1.13
CA ALA A 116 -7.58 1.57 -0.43
C ALA A 116 -8.79 2.02 -1.27
N ALA A 117 -8.73 3.20 -1.89
CA ALA A 117 -9.80 3.70 -2.77
C ALA A 117 -9.96 2.81 -4.01
N GLU A 118 -8.86 2.36 -4.62
CA GLU A 118 -8.89 1.46 -5.79
C GLU A 118 -9.38 0.04 -5.47
N ALA A 119 -9.28 -0.40 -4.22
CA ALA A 119 -9.79 -1.69 -3.78
C ALA A 119 -11.32 -1.71 -3.59
N GLU A 120 -11.99 -0.56 -3.64
CA GLU A 120 -13.45 -0.47 -3.51
C GLU A 120 -14.14 -1.03 -4.76
N THR A 121 -14.90 -2.12 -4.59
CA THR A 121 -15.55 -2.81 -5.71
C THR A 121 -16.87 -2.18 -6.13
N MET A 122 -17.50 -1.41 -5.24
CA MET A 122 -18.71 -0.62 -5.50
C MET A 122 -18.48 0.83 -5.08
N PRO A 123 -17.85 1.66 -5.94
CA PRO A 123 -17.55 3.05 -5.61
C PRO A 123 -18.81 3.80 -5.20
N SER A 124 -18.75 4.52 -4.08
CA SER A 124 -19.85 5.26 -3.47
C SER A 124 -19.54 6.76 -3.44
N VAL A 125 -20.48 7.56 -2.92
CA VAL A 125 -20.23 8.99 -2.64
C VAL A 125 -19.07 9.17 -1.66
N SER A 126 -18.91 8.26 -0.70
CA SER A 126 -17.80 8.29 0.25
C SER A 126 -16.46 7.99 -0.44
N THR A 127 -16.45 7.13 -1.46
CA THR A 127 -15.26 6.87 -2.29
C THR A 127 -14.87 8.11 -3.09
N ALA A 128 -15.87 8.80 -3.67
CA ALA A 128 -15.66 10.06 -4.37
C ALA A 128 -15.09 11.16 -3.44
N LEU A 129 -15.55 11.23 -2.19
CA LEU A 129 -15.00 12.14 -1.17
C LEU A 129 -13.57 11.77 -0.79
N ALA A 130 -13.27 10.47 -0.60
CA ALA A 130 -11.91 10.03 -0.30
C ALA A 130 -10.92 10.40 -1.42
N TRP A 131 -11.31 10.29 -2.69
CA TRP A 131 -10.50 10.79 -3.81
C TRP A 131 -10.31 12.31 -3.77
N ALA A 132 -11.34 13.08 -3.38
CA ALA A 132 -11.19 14.52 -3.21
C ALA A 132 -10.20 14.85 -2.09
N ASP A 133 -10.28 14.16 -0.96
CA ASP A 133 -9.38 14.37 0.18
C ASP A 133 -7.93 13.98 -0.18
N LEU A 134 -7.73 12.89 -0.93
CA LEU A 134 -6.42 12.53 -1.49
C LEU A 134 -5.91 13.60 -2.46
N GLY A 135 -6.79 14.19 -3.28
CA GLY A 135 -6.47 15.31 -4.16
C GLY A 135 -6.03 16.55 -3.39
N TYR A 136 -6.69 16.85 -2.28
CA TYR A 136 -6.29 17.92 -1.36
C TYR A 136 -4.93 17.63 -0.71
N ALA A 137 -4.74 16.43 -0.17
CA ALA A 137 -3.47 16.01 0.44
C ALA A 137 -2.29 16.11 -0.54
N ALA A 138 -2.48 15.62 -1.77
CA ALA A 138 -1.49 15.73 -2.85
C ALA A 138 -1.17 17.19 -3.19
N SER A 139 -2.16 18.08 -3.13
CA SER A 139 -1.97 19.50 -3.39
C SER A 139 -1.11 20.18 -2.32
N ILE A 140 -1.24 19.81 -1.04
CA ILE A 140 -0.44 20.38 0.07
C ILE A 140 1.06 20.15 -0.15
N ILE A 141 1.44 18.97 -0.66
CA ILE A 141 2.85 18.61 -0.90
C ILE A 141 3.32 18.86 -2.34
N GLY A 142 2.52 19.55 -3.16
CA GLY A 142 2.92 19.96 -4.52
C GLY A 142 2.85 18.86 -5.60
N LEU A 143 2.15 17.74 -5.35
CA LEU A 143 1.91 16.67 -6.34
C LEU A 143 0.74 17.01 -7.28
N VAL A 144 0.89 18.07 -8.08
CA VAL A 144 -0.19 18.67 -8.89
C VAL A 144 -0.84 17.70 -9.86
N ASP A 145 -0.06 16.93 -10.62
CA ASP A 145 -0.61 16.03 -11.64
C ASP A 145 -1.45 14.92 -10.97
N LYS A 146 -1.00 14.45 -9.79
CA LYS A 146 -1.75 13.49 -8.98
C LYS A 146 -2.98 14.11 -8.36
N ALA A 147 -2.89 15.33 -7.84
CA ALA A 147 -4.07 16.06 -7.36
C ALA A 147 -5.13 16.20 -8.46
N ALA A 148 -4.73 16.59 -9.68
CA ALA A 148 -5.63 16.69 -10.83
C ALA A 148 -6.25 15.33 -11.21
N GLU A 149 -5.46 14.25 -11.22
CA GLU A 149 -5.94 12.88 -11.44
C GLU A 149 -6.99 12.48 -10.40
N PHE A 150 -6.70 12.65 -9.10
CA PHE A 150 -7.61 12.29 -8.02
C PHE A 150 -8.90 13.12 -8.06
N ASN A 151 -8.80 14.40 -8.38
CA ASN A 151 -9.97 15.28 -8.57
C ASN A 151 -10.83 14.88 -9.76
N HIS A 152 -10.22 14.37 -10.83
CA HIS A 152 -10.97 13.80 -11.95
C HIS A 152 -11.75 12.57 -11.52
N ARG A 153 -11.10 11.60 -10.87
CA ARG A 153 -11.74 10.37 -10.37
C ARG A 153 -12.89 10.69 -9.40
N SER A 154 -12.66 11.59 -8.45
CA SER A 154 -13.68 12.06 -7.52
C SER A 154 -14.95 12.54 -8.22
N ARG A 155 -14.82 13.31 -9.31
CA ARG A 155 -15.96 13.81 -10.09
C ARG A 155 -16.67 12.71 -10.88
N GLU A 156 -15.91 11.82 -11.52
CA GLU A 156 -16.50 10.71 -12.28
C GLU A 156 -17.32 9.80 -11.37
N GLU A 157 -16.80 9.51 -10.18
CA GLU A 157 -17.52 8.72 -9.18
C GLU A 157 -18.72 9.49 -8.62
N GLY A 158 -18.54 10.74 -8.20
CA GLY A 158 -19.64 11.57 -7.69
C GLY A 158 -20.79 11.75 -8.69
N ALA A 159 -20.47 11.96 -9.97
CA ALA A 159 -21.45 12.13 -11.03
C ALA A 159 -22.34 10.89 -11.23
N ARG A 160 -21.79 9.67 -11.07
CA ARG A 160 -22.57 8.41 -11.15
C ARG A 160 -23.67 8.33 -10.10
N TRP A 161 -23.48 9.00 -8.97
CA TRP A 161 -24.42 9.03 -7.85
C TRP A 161 -25.29 10.29 -7.80
N GLY A 162 -25.26 11.11 -8.84
CA GLY A 162 -25.99 12.39 -8.87
C GLY A 162 -25.40 13.45 -7.93
N PHE A 163 -24.22 13.20 -7.36
CA PHE A 163 -23.45 14.18 -6.59
C PHE A 163 -22.56 14.99 -7.53
N GLY A 164 -23.16 15.99 -8.17
CA GLY A 164 -22.47 16.89 -9.12
C GLY A 164 -21.55 17.93 -8.47
N MET A 165 -21.31 17.86 -7.16
CA MET A 165 -20.44 18.77 -6.44
C MET A 165 -19.60 17.99 -5.43
N VAL A 166 -18.54 17.37 -5.93
CA VAL A 166 -17.47 16.81 -5.11
C VAL A 166 -16.17 17.49 -5.55
N GLY A 167 -15.36 17.91 -4.58
CA GLY A 167 -13.99 18.35 -4.84
C GLY A 167 -13.81 19.82 -5.26
N THR A 168 -14.65 20.77 -4.81
CA THR A 168 -14.39 22.21 -5.09
C THR A 168 -13.06 22.67 -4.48
N VAL A 169 -12.80 22.32 -3.22
CA VAL A 169 -11.57 22.65 -2.49
C VAL A 169 -10.32 22.14 -3.24
N PRO A 170 -10.21 20.85 -3.59
CA PRO A 170 -9.11 20.36 -4.42
C PRO A 170 -8.96 21.05 -5.77
N ARG A 171 -10.07 21.45 -6.43
CA ARG A 171 -10.01 22.19 -7.71
C ARG A 171 -9.43 23.58 -7.52
N LEU A 172 -9.84 24.29 -6.46
CA LEU A 172 -9.25 25.58 -6.12
C LEU A 172 -7.75 25.41 -5.85
N MET A 173 -7.35 24.42 -5.05
CA MET A 173 -5.95 24.18 -4.76
C MET A 173 -5.15 23.91 -6.05
N ALA A 174 -5.66 23.05 -6.94
CA ALA A 174 -5.04 22.81 -8.24
C ALA A 174 -4.93 24.09 -9.09
N ALA A 175 -5.98 24.93 -9.09
CA ALA A 175 -5.97 26.22 -9.78
C ALA A 175 -4.86 27.14 -9.26
N LEU A 176 -4.69 27.24 -7.93
CA LEU A 176 -3.64 28.05 -7.32
C LEU A 176 -2.25 27.56 -7.71
N VAL A 177 -2.04 26.23 -7.73
CA VAL A 177 -0.71 25.71 -8.07
C VAL A 177 -0.32 25.98 -9.53
N TYR A 178 -1.28 26.10 -10.46
CA TYR A 178 -0.96 26.57 -11.82
C TYR A 178 -0.31 27.96 -11.79
N ASP A 179 -0.88 28.93 -11.05
CA ASP A 179 -0.30 30.27 -10.91
C ASP A 179 1.03 30.24 -10.13
N HIS A 180 1.15 29.39 -9.11
CA HIS A 180 2.40 29.20 -8.36
C HIS A 180 3.56 28.71 -9.22
N ARG A 181 3.27 28.07 -10.35
CA ARG A 181 4.25 27.59 -11.34
C ARG A 181 4.38 28.51 -12.56
N GLY A 182 3.69 29.65 -12.56
CA GLY A 182 3.71 30.64 -13.64
C GLY A 182 2.71 30.39 -14.77
N ASP A 183 1.83 29.39 -14.66
CA ASP A 183 0.70 29.19 -15.60
C ASP A 183 -0.56 29.92 -15.09
N THR A 184 -0.46 31.24 -14.96
CA THR A 184 -1.60 32.11 -14.59
C THR A 184 -2.80 31.93 -15.53
N PRO A 185 -2.65 31.73 -16.87
CA PRO A 185 -3.79 31.45 -17.74
C PRO A 185 -4.57 30.18 -17.39
N ALA A 186 -3.89 29.08 -17.01
CA ALA A 186 -4.59 27.87 -16.54
C ALA A 186 -5.29 28.09 -15.20
N CYS A 187 -4.67 28.83 -14.29
CA CYS A 187 -5.30 29.24 -13.03
C CYS A 187 -6.61 30.00 -13.30
N ILE A 188 -6.57 31.03 -14.16
CA ILE A 188 -7.75 31.84 -14.52
C ILE A 188 -8.86 30.96 -15.09
N ARG A 189 -8.59 30.05 -16.03
CA ARG A 189 -9.61 29.15 -16.60
C ARG A 189 -10.31 28.29 -15.55
N GLU A 190 -9.56 27.76 -14.58
CA GLU A 190 -10.15 26.96 -13.51
C GLU A 190 -10.94 27.81 -12.51
N LEU A 191 -10.45 29.01 -12.17
CA LEU A 191 -11.18 29.94 -11.32
C LEU A 191 -12.48 30.42 -11.99
N GLU A 192 -12.47 30.74 -13.28
CA GLU A 192 -13.66 31.05 -14.08
C GLU A 192 -14.66 29.90 -14.07
N SER A 193 -14.19 28.66 -14.17
CA SER A 193 -15.03 27.46 -14.09
C SER A 193 -15.67 27.30 -12.70
N LEU A 194 -14.92 27.59 -11.62
CA LEU A 194 -15.45 27.59 -10.26
C LEU A 194 -16.48 28.70 -10.05
N CYS A 195 -16.23 29.91 -10.57
CA CYS A 195 -17.20 31.01 -10.51
C CYS A 195 -18.45 30.72 -11.35
N ALA A 196 -18.32 30.07 -12.52
CA ALA A 196 -19.45 29.61 -13.32
C ALA A 196 -20.30 28.58 -12.57
N LEU A 197 -19.64 27.65 -11.85
CA LEU A 197 -20.31 26.73 -10.95
C LEU A 197 -21.07 27.50 -9.87
N ALA A 198 -20.44 28.46 -9.20
CA ALA A 198 -21.06 29.28 -8.17
C ALA A 198 -22.31 30.01 -8.66
N ARG A 199 -22.29 30.61 -9.87
CA ARG A 199 -23.47 31.26 -10.49
C ARG A 199 -24.67 30.33 -10.66
N SER A 200 -24.43 29.04 -10.88
CA SER A 200 -25.49 28.03 -11.01
C SER A 200 -26.11 27.62 -9.67
N ARG A 201 -25.54 28.04 -8.53
CA ARG A 201 -26.00 27.67 -7.18
C ARG A 201 -26.90 28.76 -6.62
N THR A 202 -28.20 28.61 -6.83
CA THR A 202 -29.23 29.50 -6.31
C THR A 202 -30.29 28.71 -5.53
N GLY A 203 -31.03 29.39 -4.66
CA GLY A 203 -32.12 28.79 -3.86
C GLY A 203 -31.64 27.58 -3.04
N ASP A 204 -32.35 26.46 -3.15
CA ASP A 204 -32.05 25.23 -2.42
C ASP A 204 -30.67 24.66 -2.75
N LEU A 205 -30.17 24.86 -3.98
CA LEU A 205 -28.83 24.41 -4.35
C LEU A 205 -27.73 25.18 -3.62
N PHE A 206 -27.96 26.46 -3.34
CA PHE A 206 -27.06 27.28 -2.53
C PHE A 206 -27.14 26.90 -1.05
N ALA A 207 -28.36 26.70 -0.54
CA ALA A 207 -28.58 26.33 0.87
C ALA A 207 -27.96 24.97 1.23
N ASN A 208 -27.79 24.07 0.26
CA ASN A 208 -27.20 22.74 0.44
C ASN A 208 -25.69 22.69 0.21
N LEU A 209 -25.02 23.81 -0.08
CA LEU A 209 -23.55 23.85 -0.19
C LEU A 209 -22.89 23.53 1.14
N TYR A 210 -21.80 22.75 1.12
CA TYR A 210 -21.05 22.50 2.34
C TYR A 210 -20.29 23.77 2.71
N TYR A 211 -20.02 23.94 4.01
CA TYR A 211 -19.26 25.07 4.53
C TYR A 211 -17.91 25.27 3.79
N ALA A 212 -17.18 24.19 3.52
CA ALA A 212 -15.91 24.23 2.80
C ALA A 212 -16.08 24.65 1.32
N ASP A 213 -17.15 24.21 0.64
CA ASP A 213 -17.44 24.64 -0.73
C ASP A 213 -17.71 26.13 -0.79
N ARG A 214 -18.45 26.67 0.19
CA ARG A 214 -18.75 28.09 0.29
C ARG A 214 -17.49 28.94 0.43
N LEU A 215 -16.58 28.54 1.33
CA LEU A 215 -15.27 29.19 1.46
C LEU A 215 -14.48 29.13 0.16
N CYS A 216 -14.41 27.95 -0.47
CA CYS A 216 -13.71 27.73 -1.72
C CYS A 216 -14.23 28.63 -2.86
N LEU A 217 -15.55 28.69 -3.05
CA LEU A 217 -16.17 29.48 -4.13
C LEU A 217 -16.00 30.98 -3.88
N ALA A 218 -16.11 31.42 -2.62
CA ALA A 218 -15.84 32.81 -2.23
C ALA A 218 -14.38 33.19 -2.54
N TYR A 219 -13.44 32.33 -2.14
CA TYR A 219 -12.02 32.56 -2.38
C TYR A 219 -11.66 32.54 -3.87
N ALA A 220 -12.22 31.61 -4.65
CA ALA A 220 -12.02 31.55 -6.09
C ALA A 220 -12.45 32.84 -6.79
N ALA A 221 -13.55 33.46 -6.34
CA ALA A 221 -14.05 34.71 -6.89
C ALA A 221 -13.10 35.90 -6.63
N VAL A 222 -12.66 36.09 -5.38
CA VAL A 222 -11.71 37.18 -5.05
C VAL A 222 -10.35 36.95 -5.70
N ARG A 223 -9.94 35.67 -5.83
CA ARG A 223 -8.68 35.31 -6.49
C ARG A 223 -8.70 35.58 -7.99
N LEU A 224 -9.82 35.31 -8.65
CA LEU A 224 -10.02 35.66 -10.07
C LEU A 224 -10.00 37.19 -10.25
N ALA A 225 -10.68 37.93 -9.37
CA ALA A 225 -10.69 39.39 -9.39
C ALA A 225 -9.28 39.98 -9.17
N ALA A 226 -8.49 39.41 -8.25
CA ALA A 226 -7.11 39.81 -8.01
C ALA A 226 -6.17 39.57 -9.22
N LEU A 227 -6.55 38.66 -10.12
CA LEU A 227 -5.85 38.44 -11.41
C LEU A 227 -6.43 39.28 -12.56
N GLY A 228 -7.39 40.17 -12.27
CA GLY A 228 -8.03 41.06 -13.25
C GLY A 228 -9.21 40.43 -14.01
N GLY A 229 -9.68 39.25 -13.60
CA GLY A 229 -10.88 38.62 -14.16
C GLY A 229 -12.18 39.14 -13.52
N ASP A 230 -13.31 38.90 -14.18
CA ASP A 230 -14.64 39.18 -13.61
C ASP A 230 -15.26 37.88 -13.04
N PRO A 231 -15.44 37.77 -11.71
CA PRO A 231 -16.06 36.59 -11.12
C PRO A 231 -17.55 36.44 -11.46
N GLY A 232 -18.26 37.52 -11.80
CA GLY A 232 -19.70 37.49 -12.06
C GLY A 232 -20.55 36.99 -10.88
N ILE A 233 -19.98 36.99 -9.67
CA ILE A 233 -20.65 36.67 -8.39
C ILE A 233 -20.14 37.62 -7.31
N ASP A 234 -20.98 37.88 -6.30
CA ASP A 234 -20.53 38.51 -5.07
C ASP A 234 -19.85 37.48 -4.18
N ALA A 235 -18.53 37.59 -4.00
CA ALA A 235 -17.76 36.67 -3.18
C ALA A 235 -18.19 36.68 -1.70
N HIS A 236 -18.60 37.83 -1.17
CA HIS A 236 -19.03 37.96 0.23
C HIS A 236 -20.36 37.23 0.48
N HIS A 237 -21.21 37.07 -0.54
CA HIS A 237 -22.43 36.27 -0.43
C HIS A 237 -22.12 34.79 -0.14
N PHE A 238 -21.06 34.26 -0.77
CA PHE A 238 -20.63 32.88 -0.55
C PHE A 238 -19.90 32.73 0.79
N TRP A 239 -19.17 33.74 1.25
CA TRP A 239 -18.48 33.71 2.54
C TRP A 239 -19.45 33.41 3.70
N PRO A 240 -19.25 32.32 4.44
CA PRO A 240 -20.19 31.91 5.47
C PRO A 240 -20.11 32.83 6.70
N ALA A 241 -21.25 33.36 7.12
CA ALA A 241 -21.38 34.12 8.36
C ALA A 241 -21.23 33.21 9.60
N GLY A 242 -20.54 33.69 10.63
CA GLY A 242 -20.37 32.94 11.88
C GLY A 242 -19.18 33.42 12.72
N PRO A 243 -18.98 32.87 13.93
CA PRO A 243 -17.84 33.23 14.77
C PRO A 243 -16.51 32.85 14.08
N HIS A 244 -15.52 33.75 14.16
CA HIS A 244 -14.14 33.49 13.70
C HIS A 244 -13.60 32.21 14.33
N ARG A 245 -12.96 31.36 13.51
CA ARG A 245 -12.42 30.08 13.96
C ARG A 245 -10.94 29.92 13.62
N PRO A 246 -10.14 29.27 14.47
CA PRO A 246 -8.69 29.16 14.25
C PRO A 246 -8.29 28.57 12.89
N HIS A 247 -9.01 27.58 12.35
CA HIS A 247 -8.69 27.00 11.04
C HIS A 247 -9.13 27.82 9.84
N VAL A 248 -10.15 28.67 10.01
CA VAL A 248 -10.62 29.57 8.96
C VAL A 248 -9.88 30.90 9.04
N ALA A 249 -9.24 31.24 10.16
CA ALA A 249 -8.54 32.51 10.35
C ALA A 249 -7.49 32.76 9.26
N ASP A 250 -6.69 31.74 8.91
CA ASP A 250 -5.73 31.86 7.80
C ASP A 250 -6.43 32.03 6.46
N PHE A 251 -7.51 31.29 6.22
CA PHE A 251 -8.27 31.36 4.97
C PHE A 251 -9.02 32.69 4.84
N GLU A 252 -9.46 33.26 5.95
CA GLU A 252 -10.08 34.57 6.06
C GLU A 252 -9.08 35.70 5.79
N LEU A 253 -7.88 35.62 6.37
CA LEU A 253 -6.81 36.56 6.06
C LEU A 253 -6.41 36.47 4.59
N LEU A 254 -6.32 35.27 4.02
CA LEU A 254 -6.10 35.10 2.57
C LEU A 254 -7.23 35.72 1.75
N PHE A 255 -8.49 35.48 2.12
CA PHE A 255 -9.65 36.03 1.45
C PHE A 255 -9.63 37.56 1.47
N LEU A 256 -9.44 38.16 2.64
CA LEU A 256 -9.38 39.62 2.80
C LEU A 256 -8.18 40.23 2.07
N ALA A 257 -6.99 39.60 2.16
CA ALA A 257 -5.80 40.07 1.45
C ALA A 257 -6.02 40.03 -0.06
N CYS A 258 -6.66 38.97 -0.56
CA CYS A 258 -6.95 38.82 -1.98
C CYS A 258 -8.00 39.83 -2.47
N SER A 259 -9.05 40.08 -1.69
CA SER A 259 -10.01 41.16 -1.95
C SER A 259 -9.32 42.53 -1.99
N ALA A 260 -8.43 42.81 -1.03
CA ALA A 260 -7.67 44.05 -1.00
C ALA A 260 -6.78 44.21 -2.26
N VAL A 261 -6.15 43.13 -2.73
CA VAL A 261 -5.42 43.14 -4.02
C VAL A 261 -6.34 43.47 -5.19
N ALA A 262 -7.51 42.82 -5.27
CA ALA A 262 -8.50 43.06 -6.34
C ALA A 262 -9.00 44.51 -6.37
N GLU A 263 -9.10 45.14 -5.19
CA GLU A 263 -9.49 46.55 -5.03
C GLU A 263 -8.32 47.54 -5.19
N GLY A 264 -7.11 47.07 -5.50
CA GLY A 264 -5.91 47.90 -5.62
C GLY A 264 -5.33 48.40 -4.28
N LYS A 265 -5.80 47.87 -3.14
CA LYS A 265 -5.36 48.21 -1.78
C LYS A 265 -4.17 47.35 -1.34
N GLY A 266 -3.09 47.37 -2.11
CA GLY A 266 -1.93 46.49 -1.88
C GLY A 266 -1.29 46.62 -0.48
N ALA A 267 -1.27 47.83 0.11
CA ALA A 267 -0.72 48.02 1.46
C ALA A 267 -1.54 47.34 2.57
N GLU A 268 -2.86 47.32 2.41
CA GLU A 268 -3.78 46.59 3.31
C GLU A 268 -3.57 45.09 3.16
N ALA A 269 -3.45 44.60 1.92
CA ALA A 269 -3.16 43.20 1.64
C ALA A 269 -1.84 42.74 2.29
N ILE A 270 -0.76 43.53 2.20
CA ILE A 270 0.52 43.21 2.83
C ILE A 270 0.38 43.10 4.36
N THR A 271 -0.35 44.04 4.98
CA THR A 271 -0.59 44.03 6.44
C THR A 271 -1.33 42.77 6.88
N LEU A 272 -2.34 42.35 6.11
CA LEU A 272 -3.08 41.10 6.36
C LEU A 272 -2.19 39.86 6.21
N LEU A 273 -1.34 39.83 5.18
CA LEU A 273 -0.40 38.73 4.95
C LEU A 273 0.71 38.67 6.01
N ASP A 274 1.14 39.81 6.56
CA ASP A 274 2.08 39.85 7.68
C ASP A 274 1.47 39.29 8.97
N ALA A 275 0.17 39.52 9.21
CA ALA A 275 -0.53 38.93 10.35
C ALA A 275 -0.60 37.39 10.26
N MET A 276 -0.71 36.82 9.05
CA MET A 276 -0.73 35.37 8.85
C MET A 276 0.58 34.68 9.25
N MET A 277 1.74 35.27 8.92
CA MET A 277 3.04 34.65 9.25
C MET A 277 3.22 34.41 10.75
N HIS A 278 2.49 35.14 11.58
CA HIS A 278 2.51 35.04 13.03
C HIS A 278 1.43 34.09 13.60
N ALA A 279 0.49 33.60 12.77
CA ALA A 279 -0.68 32.81 13.17
C ALA A 279 -0.56 31.29 12.90
N GLY A 280 0.44 30.86 12.11
CA GLY A 280 0.70 29.44 11.81
C GLY A 280 1.04 29.18 10.34
N PRO A 281 1.25 27.91 9.93
CA PRO A 281 1.62 27.58 8.57
C PRO A 281 0.40 27.66 7.64
N GLY A 282 0.14 28.85 7.08
CA GLY A 282 -0.66 28.99 5.86
C GLY A 282 0.07 28.40 4.66
N ASN A 283 -0.58 28.31 3.48
CA ASN A 283 0.11 27.90 2.25
C ASN A 283 1.18 28.97 1.90
N PRO A 284 2.48 28.70 2.13
CA PRO A 284 3.50 29.75 2.08
C PRO A 284 3.69 30.28 0.66
N VAL A 285 3.46 29.44 -0.36
CA VAL A 285 3.54 29.83 -1.76
C VAL A 285 2.41 30.78 -2.13
N GLU A 286 1.18 30.54 -1.66
CA GLU A 286 0.06 31.45 -1.91
C GLU A 286 0.23 32.79 -1.20
N THR A 287 0.73 32.79 0.05
CA THR A 287 1.03 34.04 0.77
C THR A 287 2.07 34.89 0.02
N LEU A 288 3.16 34.27 -0.48
CA LEU A 288 4.16 34.95 -1.30
C LEU A 288 3.56 35.44 -2.62
N ARG A 289 2.71 34.64 -3.26
CA ARG A 289 2.08 35.02 -4.53
C ARG A 289 1.14 36.22 -4.37
N LEU A 290 0.29 36.24 -3.34
CA LEU A 290 -0.57 37.40 -3.04
C LEU A 290 0.26 38.64 -2.68
N ARG A 291 1.37 38.47 -1.96
CA ARG A 291 2.30 39.57 -1.66
C ARG A 291 2.90 40.16 -2.93
N SER A 292 3.29 39.32 -3.88
CA SER A 292 3.76 39.77 -5.20
C SER A 292 2.68 40.58 -5.93
N LEU A 293 1.43 40.12 -5.94
CA LEU A 293 0.32 40.85 -6.57
C LEU A 293 0.06 42.19 -5.87
N ALA A 294 0.09 42.22 -4.54
CA ALA A 294 -0.07 43.44 -3.75
C ALA A 294 1.05 44.47 -4.01
N LEU A 295 2.30 44.03 -4.10
CA LEU A 295 3.43 44.92 -4.45
C LEU A 295 3.30 45.46 -5.88
N SER A 296 2.87 44.61 -6.81
CA SER A 296 2.62 45.03 -8.19
C SER A 296 1.47 46.05 -8.28
N SER A 297 0.42 45.91 -7.46
CA SER A 297 -0.69 46.88 -7.42
C SER A 297 -0.26 48.23 -6.85
N LEU A 298 0.82 48.28 -6.06
CA LEU A 298 1.44 49.51 -5.56
C LEU A 298 2.47 50.12 -6.54
N GLY A 299 2.73 49.46 -7.67
CA GLY A 299 3.73 49.88 -8.66
C GLY A 299 5.17 49.47 -8.32
N ASP A 300 5.40 48.74 -7.23
CA ASP A 300 6.72 48.21 -6.88
C ASP A 300 6.98 46.87 -7.58
N HIS A 301 7.15 46.93 -8.90
CA HIS A 301 7.38 45.75 -9.72
C HIS A 301 8.71 45.04 -9.42
N ALA A 302 9.70 45.77 -8.89
CA ALA A 302 10.99 45.19 -8.52
C ALA A 302 10.86 44.29 -7.28
N ALA A 303 10.19 44.78 -6.24
CA ALA A 303 9.89 43.97 -5.05
C ALA A 303 8.92 42.83 -5.38
N ALA A 304 7.90 43.08 -6.21
CA ALA A 304 6.97 42.04 -6.67
C ALA A 304 7.72 40.87 -7.34
N LEU A 305 8.61 41.15 -8.30
CA LEU A 305 9.41 40.13 -8.98
C LEU A 305 10.36 39.38 -8.03
N ALA A 306 10.90 40.06 -7.01
CA ALA A 306 11.75 39.40 -6.01
C ALA A 306 10.96 38.37 -5.19
N VAL A 307 9.77 38.74 -4.73
CA VAL A 307 8.87 37.84 -3.98
C VAL A 307 8.33 36.72 -4.87
N GLU A 308 8.00 37.00 -6.13
CA GLU A 308 7.56 35.98 -7.10
C GLU A 308 8.63 34.91 -7.32
N ARG A 309 9.90 35.31 -7.46
CA ARG A 309 11.03 34.37 -7.57
C ARG A 309 11.19 33.50 -6.32
N GLU A 310 10.90 34.04 -5.14
CA GLU A 310 10.91 33.28 -3.89
C GLU A 310 9.78 32.24 -3.87
N ALA A 311 8.56 32.63 -4.27
CA ALA A 311 7.42 31.71 -4.40
C ALA A 311 7.74 30.54 -5.34
N TRP A 312 8.33 30.83 -6.51
CA TRP A 312 8.71 29.80 -7.48
C TRP A 312 9.80 28.86 -6.96
N ARG A 313 10.79 29.38 -6.24
CA ARG A 313 11.83 28.53 -5.61
C ARG A 313 11.20 27.57 -4.61
N LEU A 314 10.32 28.08 -3.74
CA LEU A 314 9.64 27.26 -2.74
C LEU A 314 8.76 26.18 -3.39
N ALA A 315 7.95 26.54 -4.40
CA ALA A 315 7.13 25.59 -5.14
C ALA A 315 7.96 24.50 -5.86
N ALA A 316 9.11 24.90 -6.44
CA ALA A 316 10.04 23.98 -7.08
C ALA A 316 10.72 23.05 -6.07
N ASP A 317 11.11 23.55 -4.89
CA ASP A 317 11.70 22.75 -3.82
C ASP A 317 10.72 21.68 -3.30
N MET A 318 9.46 22.06 -3.04
CA MET A 318 8.41 21.10 -2.65
C MET A 318 8.24 19.98 -3.69
N THR A 319 8.19 20.35 -4.98
CA THR A 319 8.05 19.39 -6.08
C THR A 319 9.28 18.46 -6.15
N ARG A 320 10.50 19.00 -6.03
CA ARG A 320 11.75 18.22 -6.02
C ARG A 320 11.82 17.25 -4.84
N GLN A 321 11.40 17.68 -3.65
CA GLN A 321 11.41 16.84 -2.46
C GLN A 321 10.52 15.60 -2.65
N CYS A 322 9.31 15.79 -3.16
CA CYS A 322 8.39 14.69 -3.48
C CYS A 322 8.96 13.75 -4.55
N GLN A 323 9.53 14.29 -5.64
CA GLN A 323 10.17 13.48 -6.69
C GLN A 323 11.31 12.62 -6.13
N ASN A 324 12.15 13.19 -5.26
CA ASN A 324 13.25 12.48 -4.63
C ASN A 324 12.74 11.34 -3.73
N ILE A 325 11.69 11.57 -2.93
CA ILE A 325 11.08 10.54 -2.08
C ILE A 325 10.55 9.39 -2.94
N VAL A 326 9.86 9.69 -4.04
CA VAL A 326 9.34 8.65 -4.95
C VAL A 326 10.48 7.83 -5.55
N VAL A 327 11.53 8.48 -6.07
CA VAL A 327 12.69 7.78 -6.66
C VAL A 327 13.39 6.91 -5.62
N GLN A 328 13.62 7.41 -4.41
CA GLN A 328 14.21 6.65 -3.31
C GLN A 328 13.32 5.46 -2.89
N GLY A 329 12.01 5.64 -2.87
CA GLY A 329 11.05 4.58 -2.59
C GLY A 329 11.05 3.48 -3.65
N VAL A 330 11.16 3.84 -4.94
CA VAL A 330 11.33 2.85 -6.03
C VAL A 330 12.64 2.08 -5.86
N ALA A 331 13.75 2.77 -5.61
CA ALA A 331 15.04 2.13 -5.39
C ALA A 331 14.99 1.15 -4.21
N ALA A 332 14.46 1.57 -3.06
CA ALA A 332 14.33 0.71 -1.88
C ALA A 332 13.43 -0.52 -2.11
N ASN A 333 12.39 -0.40 -2.95
CA ASN A 333 11.54 -1.54 -3.31
C ASN A 333 12.26 -2.52 -4.26
N LEU A 334 13.07 -2.02 -5.19
CA LEU A 334 13.91 -2.85 -6.05
C LEU A 334 14.96 -3.59 -5.21
N ASP A 335 15.67 -2.89 -4.33
CA ASP A 335 16.65 -3.50 -3.42
C ASP A 335 16.02 -4.60 -2.56
N ARG A 336 14.80 -4.37 -2.06
CA ARG A 336 14.06 -5.37 -1.28
C ARG A 336 13.65 -6.59 -2.11
N ALA A 337 13.24 -6.38 -3.36
CA ALA A 337 12.88 -7.46 -4.27
C ALA A 337 14.11 -8.31 -4.64
N GLU A 338 15.23 -7.66 -4.97
CA GLU A 338 16.52 -8.33 -5.23
C GLU A 338 17.01 -9.10 -4.00
N MET A 339 16.91 -8.51 -2.81
CA MET A 339 17.27 -9.19 -1.57
C MET A 339 16.37 -10.39 -1.29
N ALA A 340 15.06 -10.29 -1.55
CA ALA A 340 14.12 -11.40 -1.39
C ALA A 340 14.40 -12.54 -2.39
N GLU A 341 14.73 -12.21 -3.65
CA GLU A 341 15.12 -13.19 -4.66
C GLU A 341 16.44 -13.86 -4.31
N ALA A 342 17.44 -13.10 -3.87
CA ALA A 342 18.70 -13.64 -3.40
C ALA A 342 18.49 -14.59 -2.20
N LEU A 343 17.67 -14.19 -1.23
CA LEU A 343 17.31 -15.03 -0.08
C LEU A 343 16.59 -16.33 -0.53
N ALA A 344 15.67 -16.24 -1.50
CA ALA A 344 15.01 -17.42 -2.07
C ALA A 344 16.01 -18.34 -2.80
N GLY A 345 16.95 -17.77 -3.55
CA GLY A 345 18.04 -18.50 -4.20
C GLY A 345 18.94 -19.23 -3.20
N TYR A 346 19.34 -18.55 -2.11
CA TYR A 346 20.12 -19.17 -1.04
C TYR A 346 19.33 -20.27 -0.32
N ALA A 347 18.03 -20.09 -0.09
CA ALA A 347 17.19 -21.12 0.51
C ALA A 347 17.11 -22.39 -0.36
N ASN A 348 16.94 -22.24 -1.68
CA ASN A 348 16.93 -23.38 -2.62
C ASN A 348 18.28 -24.09 -2.72
N ALA A 349 19.39 -23.34 -2.76
CA ALA A 349 20.74 -23.93 -2.74
C ALA A 349 21.04 -24.65 -1.42
N ALA A 350 20.48 -24.18 -0.30
CA ALA A 350 20.64 -24.82 1.01
C ALA A 350 19.82 -26.11 1.18
N LEU A 351 18.90 -26.44 0.27
CA LEU A 351 18.00 -27.60 0.34
C LEU A 351 18.28 -28.67 -0.74
N THR A 352 19.25 -28.44 -1.61
CA THR A 352 19.64 -29.37 -2.68
C THR A 352 21.05 -29.88 -2.47
N ASP A 353 21.32 -31.09 -2.95
CA ASP A 353 22.64 -31.69 -2.97
C ASP A 353 23.37 -31.20 -4.23
N PRO A 354 24.53 -30.53 -4.10
CA PRO A 354 25.19 -29.86 -5.23
C PRO A 354 25.76 -30.84 -6.27
N LEU A 355 25.95 -32.11 -5.91
CA LEU A 355 26.42 -33.13 -6.85
C LEU A 355 25.29 -33.69 -7.70
N THR A 356 24.18 -34.08 -7.07
CA THR A 356 23.11 -34.84 -7.74
C THR A 356 21.90 -33.99 -8.15
N GLY A 357 21.75 -32.78 -7.61
CA GLY A 357 20.59 -31.92 -7.82
C GLY A 357 19.33 -32.38 -7.07
N LEU A 358 19.38 -33.52 -6.36
CA LEU A 358 18.28 -33.98 -5.52
C LEU A 358 18.17 -33.13 -4.24
N PRO A 359 17.01 -33.11 -3.56
CA PRO A 359 16.90 -32.67 -2.18
C PRO A 359 18.01 -33.25 -1.30
N ASN A 360 18.62 -32.43 -0.45
CA ASN A 360 19.66 -32.86 0.47
C ASN A 360 19.08 -33.36 1.81
N ARG A 361 19.95 -33.84 2.70
CA ARG A 361 19.59 -34.27 4.04
C ARG A 361 18.76 -33.24 4.83
N ARG A 362 19.04 -31.94 4.71
CA ARG A 362 18.31 -30.88 5.42
C ARG A 362 16.86 -30.81 4.95
N HIS A 363 16.63 -30.88 3.64
CA HIS A 363 15.29 -30.90 3.05
C HIS A 363 14.53 -32.19 3.42
N LEU A 364 15.21 -33.33 3.50
CA LEU A 364 14.61 -34.55 4.01
C LEU A 364 14.15 -34.39 5.46
N GLU A 365 14.98 -33.82 6.33
CA GLU A 365 14.63 -33.60 7.74
C GLU A 365 13.41 -32.67 7.90
N GLU A 366 13.33 -31.59 7.11
CA GLU A 366 12.15 -30.73 7.02
C GLU A 366 10.90 -31.51 6.57
N ARG A 367 11.04 -32.30 5.50
CA ARG A 367 9.92 -33.08 4.95
C ARG A 367 9.42 -34.15 5.92
N LEU A 368 10.31 -34.80 6.67
CA LEU A 368 9.95 -35.76 7.71
C LEU A 368 9.27 -35.08 8.91
N ALA A 369 9.62 -33.84 9.23
CA ALA A 369 8.97 -33.07 10.29
C ALA A 369 7.54 -32.62 9.90
N GLU A 370 7.30 -32.38 8.62
CA GLU A 370 5.97 -32.09 8.07
C GLU A 370 5.04 -33.31 8.03
N MET A 371 5.57 -34.52 8.16
CA MET A 371 4.75 -35.74 8.25
C MET A 371 4.01 -35.77 9.60
N THR A 372 2.79 -35.24 9.61
CA THR A 372 1.89 -35.24 10.77
C THR A 372 1.08 -36.54 10.86
N THR A 373 0.38 -36.73 11.98
CA THR A 373 -0.65 -37.78 12.15
C THR A 373 -1.81 -37.70 11.13
N GLN A 374 -1.91 -36.61 10.35
CA GLN A 374 -2.93 -36.42 9.32
C GLN A 374 -2.47 -36.82 7.92
N CYS A 375 -1.16 -36.98 7.67
CA CYS A 375 -0.70 -37.74 6.52
C CYS A 375 -1.19 -39.17 6.75
N GLY A 376 -2.08 -39.69 5.90
CA GLY A 376 -2.60 -41.05 6.01
C GLY A 376 -1.51 -42.12 5.83
N ASN A 377 -1.77 -43.13 5.00
CA ASN A 377 -0.75 -44.15 4.71
C ASN A 377 0.41 -43.54 3.91
N ALA A 378 1.65 -43.76 4.32
CA ALA A 378 2.84 -43.42 3.54
C ALA A 378 3.90 -44.51 3.71
N VAL A 379 4.89 -44.58 2.82
CA VAL A 379 6.02 -45.51 2.94
C VAL A 379 7.32 -44.74 2.83
N ILE A 380 8.28 -45.05 3.72
CA ILE A 380 9.64 -44.50 3.69
C ILE A 380 10.58 -45.60 3.19
N GLY A 381 11.46 -45.25 2.25
CA GLY A 381 12.49 -46.12 1.70
C GLY A 381 13.89 -45.60 2.00
N VAL A 382 14.79 -46.47 2.42
CA VAL A 382 16.24 -46.21 2.48
C VAL A 382 16.91 -47.02 1.38
N LEU A 383 17.68 -46.35 0.55
CA LEU A 383 18.39 -46.90 -0.59
C LEU A 383 19.88 -46.67 -0.40
N ASP A 384 20.69 -47.69 -0.67
CA ASP A 384 22.15 -47.62 -0.57
C ASP A 384 22.77 -48.36 -1.75
N LEU A 385 23.73 -47.74 -2.43
CA LEU A 385 24.42 -48.34 -3.56
C LEU A 385 25.31 -49.52 -3.17
N ASP A 386 25.11 -50.64 -3.84
CA ASP A 386 25.88 -51.84 -3.59
C ASP A 386 27.33 -51.66 -4.05
N ARG A 387 28.27 -51.95 -3.14
CA ARG A 387 29.73 -51.95 -3.41
C ARG A 387 30.26 -50.64 -4.01
N PHE A 388 29.62 -49.49 -3.76
CA PHE A 388 30.07 -48.20 -4.30
C PHE A 388 31.51 -47.82 -3.89
N LYS A 389 31.95 -48.25 -2.71
CA LYS A 389 33.35 -48.09 -2.27
C LYS A 389 34.35 -48.80 -3.19
N ASP A 390 33.99 -49.94 -3.77
CA ASP A 390 34.85 -50.67 -4.71
C ASP A 390 35.01 -49.87 -6.00
N ILE A 391 33.93 -49.25 -6.49
CA ILE A 391 33.95 -48.36 -7.66
C ILE A 391 34.89 -47.17 -7.40
N ASN A 392 34.76 -46.52 -6.25
CA ASN A 392 35.67 -45.44 -5.85
C ASN A 392 37.13 -45.91 -5.75
N THR A 393 37.37 -47.12 -5.27
CA THR A 393 38.72 -47.67 -5.10
C THR A 393 39.38 -48.00 -6.43
N VAL A 394 38.61 -48.55 -7.39
CA VAL A 394 39.12 -48.99 -8.69
C VAL A 394 39.22 -47.82 -9.68
N HIS A 395 38.23 -46.92 -9.70
CA HIS A 395 38.09 -45.89 -10.73
C HIS A 395 38.31 -44.45 -10.21
N GLY A 396 38.46 -44.29 -8.90
CA GLY A 396 38.65 -43.00 -8.26
C GLY A 396 37.33 -42.25 -7.98
N HIS A 397 37.39 -41.29 -7.06
CA HIS A 397 36.22 -40.55 -6.58
C HIS A 397 35.50 -39.73 -7.68
N LEU A 398 36.23 -39.19 -8.67
CA LEU A 398 35.59 -38.45 -9.77
C LEU A 398 34.66 -39.34 -10.61
N VAL A 399 35.02 -40.62 -10.80
CA VAL A 399 34.15 -41.58 -11.49
C VAL A 399 33.00 -41.98 -10.58
N GLY A 400 33.24 -42.16 -9.27
CA GLY A 400 32.18 -42.36 -8.29
C GLY A 400 31.13 -41.24 -8.29
N ASP A 401 31.55 -39.99 -8.37
CA ASP A 401 30.68 -38.83 -8.46
C ASP A 401 29.81 -38.87 -9.74
N GLN A 402 30.38 -39.26 -10.88
CA GLN A 402 29.62 -39.46 -12.12
C GLN A 402 28.60 -40.60 -12.01
N VAL A 403 28.96 -41.69 -11.33
CA VAL A 403 28.03 -42.78 -11.02
C VAL A 403 26.88 -42.26 -10.15
N LEU A 404 27.16 -41.49 -9.10
CA LEU A 404 26.11 -40.90 -8.24
C LEU A 404 25.17 -39.97 -9.00
N MET A 405 25.70 -39.11 -9.87
CA MET A 405 24.88 -38.24 -10.74
C MET A 405 23.97 -39.06 -11.67
N ARG A 406 24.50 -40.14 -12.26
CA ARG A 406 23.74 -41.00 -13.17
C ARG A 406 22.68 -41.83 -12.43
N VAL A 407 23.01 -42.35 -11.25
CA VAL A 407 22.06 -43.03 -10.36
C VAL A 407 20.93 -42.08 -9.99
N ALA A 408 21.26 -40.87 -9.52
CA ALA A 408 20.25 -39.87 -9.14
C ALA A 408 19.29 -39.57 -10.30
N ALA A 409 19.83 -39.32 -11.50
CA ALA A 409 19.02 -39.10 -12.70
C ALA A 409 18.13 -40.30 -13.04
N ALA A 410 18.65 -41.52 -12.96
CA ALA A 410 17.87 -42.74 -13.20
C ALA A 410 16.77 -42.92 -12.15
N LEU A 411 17.07 -42.70 -10.88
CA LEU A 411 16.10 -42.76 -9.80
C LEU A 411 14.97 -41.76 -10.01
N THR A 412 15.25 -40.49 -10.34
CA THR A 412 14.22 -39.46 -10.56
C THR A 412 13.16 -39.88 -11.59
N THR A 413 13.53 -40.65 -12.62
CA THR A 413 12.56 -41.14 -13.63
C THR A 413 11.56 -42.17 -13.10
N CYS A 414 11.86 -42.81 -11.96
CA CYS A 414 11.02 -43.83 -11.34
C CYS A 414 9.96 -43.24 -10.40
N PHE A 415 10.12 -42.00 -9.94
CA PHE A 415 9.26 -41.37 -8.92
C PHE A 415 8.20 -40.46 -9.57
N GLY A 416 7.00 -40.44 -8.98
CA GLY A 416 5.90 -39.59 -9.43
C GLY A 416 5.94 -38.17 -8.83
N PRO A 417 5.04 -37.27 -9.27
CA PRO A 417 5.03 -35.86 -8.83
C PRO A 417 4.80 -35.63 -7.32
N GLN A 418 4.24 -36.61 -6.61
CA GLN A 418 3.94 -36.54 -5.18
C GLN A 418 4.99 -37.27 -4.32
N ASP A 419 5.88 -38.03 -4.95
CA ASP A 419 6.94 -38.76 -4.27
C ASP A 419 8.11 -37.80 -3.99
N PHE A 420 8.82 -38.06 -2.89
CA PHE A 420 9.99 -37.28 -2.52
C PHE A 420 11.22 -38.18 -2.48
N LEU A 421 12.30 -37.79 -3.16
CA LEU A 421 13.57 -38.50 -3.17
C LEU A 421 14.67 -37.52 -2.77
N ALA A 422 15.45 -37.86 -1.75
CA ALA A 422 16.57 -37.07 -1.27
C ALA A 422 17.87 -37.87 -1.24
N ARG A 423 19.01 -37.20 -1.41
CA ARG A 423 20.31 -37.77 -1.07
C ARG A 423 20.62 -37.50 0.40
N TYR A 424 20.67 -38.56 1.18
CA TYR A 424 20.84 -38.49 2.63
C TYR A 424 22.32 -38.49 3.07
N GLY A 425 23.15 -39.22 2.32
CA GLY A 425 24.57 -39.42 2.61
C GLY A 425 25.40 -39.62 1.34
N GLY A 426 26.62 -40.17 1.49
CA GLY A 426 27.56 -40.36 0.38
C GLY A 426 26.94 -41.11 -0.80
N ASP A 427 26.45 -42.30 -0.56
CA ASP A 427 25.83 -43.23 -1.51
C ASP A 427 24.41 -43.67 -1.10
N GLU A 428 23.85 -42.96 -0.12
CA GLU A 428 22.55 -43.23 0.48
C GLU A 428 21.48 -42.24 0.00
N PHE A 429 20.34 -42.77 -0.41
CA PHE A 429 19.16 -42.02 -0.80
C PHE A 429 17.97 -42.41 0.07
N VAL A 430 17.05 -41.47 0.28
CA VAL A 430 15.83 -41.71 1.04
C VAL A 430 14.62 -41.28 0.21
N ALA A 431 13.64 -42.17 0.13
CA ALA A 431 12.37 -41.92 -0.54
C ALA A 431 11.23 -41.79 0.47
N ILE A 432 10.30 -40.87 0.24
CA ILE A 432 9.02 -40.77 0.95
C ILE A 432 7.91 -40.87 -0.09
N LEU A 433 7.01 -41.84 0.08
CA LEU A 433 5.93 -42.16 -0.84
C LEU A 433 4.58 -41.92 -0.16
N PRO A 434 3.97 -40.74 -0.32
CA PRO A 434 2.66 -40.45 0.26
C PRO A 434 1.57 -41.33 -0.35
N THR A 435 0.55 -41.68 0.42
CA THR A 435 -0.64 -42.42 -0.04
C THR A 435 -0.34 -43.74 -0.74
N THR A 436 0.79 -44.35 -0.39
CA THR A 436 1.33 -45.55 -1.07
C THR A 436 1.29 -46.74 -0.12
N SER A 437 0.89 -47.92 -0.63
CA SER A 437 0.94 -49.16 0.14
C SER A 437 2.34 -49.78 0.08
N ILE A 438 2.66 -50.62 1.08
CA ILE A 438 3.97 -51.29 1.12
C ILE A 438 4.22 -52.18 -0.11
N ASP A 439 3.18 -52.83 -0.66
CA ASP A 439 3.29 -53.64 -1.88
C ASP A 439 3.62 -52.80 -3.12
N ALA A 440 3.03 -51.61 -3.23
CA ALA A 440 3.33 -50.67 -4.31
C ALA A 440 4.77 -50.13 -4.19
N ALA A 441 5.26 -49.91 -2.96
CA ALA A 441 6.64 -49.53 -2.72
C ALA A 441 7.64 -50.63 -3.14
N TYR A 442 7.33 -51.91 -2.86
CA TYR A 442 8.14 -53.02 -3.39
C TYR A 442 8.15 -53.05 -4.92
N GLY A 443 7.01 -52.85 -5.58
CA GLY A 443 6.94 -52.75 -7.04
C GLY A 443 7.75 -51.57 -7.62
N LEU A 444 7.81 -50.45 -6.90
CA LEU A 444 8.72 -49.34 -7.24
C LEU A 444 10.20 -49.76 -7.07
N GLY A 445 10.52 -50.51 -6.02
CA GLY A 445 11.86 -51.08 -5.83
C GLY A 445 12.31 -51.96 -7.00
N ASP A 446 11.43 -52.84 -7.49
CA ASP A 446 11.70 -53.66 -8.67
C ASP A 446 11.92 -52.82 -9.93
N ARG A 447 11.11 -51.76 -10.10
CA ARG A 447 11.29 -50.80 -11.21
C ARG A 447 12.63 -50.08 -11.11
N ILE A 448 13.02 -49.61 -9.92
CA ILE A 448 14.32 -48.96 -9.69
C ILE A 448 15.47 -49.91 -10.08
N LEU A 449 15.41 -51.17 -9.65
CA LEU A 449 16.41 -52.18 -9.98
C LEU A 449 16.48 -52.44 -11.49
N ALA A 450 15.34 -52.53 -12.17
CA ALA A 450 15.30 -52.68 -13.63
C ALA A 450 15.90 -51.46 -14.35
N THR A 451 15.49 -50.24 -13.97
CA THR A 451 16.01 -49.00 -14.55
C THR A 451 17.53 -48.90 -14.39
N LEU A 452 18.09 -49.23 -13.22
CA LEU A 452 19.53 -49.20 -13.01
C LEU A 452 20.29 -50.28 -13.79
N ARG A 453 19.69 -51.45 -14.06
CA ARG A 453 20.29 -52.49 -14.91
C ARG A 453 20.36 -52.07 -16.38
N ASP A 454 19.39 -51.28 -16.84
CA ASP A 454 19.31 -50.81 -18.22
C ASP A 454 20.23 -49.60 -18.50
N VAL A 455 20.79 -48.97 -17.46
CA VAL A 455 21.81 -47.93 -17.61
C VAL A 455 23.12 -48.55 -18.13
N ASN A 456 23.67 -47.99 -19.21
CA ASN A 456 24.99 -48.40 -19.71
C ASN A 456 26.11 -47.88 -18.80
N TRP A 457 26.53 -48.68 -17.82
CA TRP A 457 27.63 -48.35 -16.91
C TRP A 457 29.02 -48.43 -17.55
N SER A 458 29.16 -49.10 -18.71
CA SER A 458 30.46 -49.28 -19.36
C SER A 458 31.09 -47.97 -19.84
N ASP A 459 30.30 -46.93 -20.03
CA ASP A 459 30.77 -45.60 -20.45
C ASP A 459 31.35 -44.78 -19.28
N ILE A 460 31.09 -45.19 -18.03
CA ILE A 460 31.44 -44.42 -16.82
C ILE A 460 32.37 -45.24 -15.91
N ALA A 461 32.00 -46.48 -15.61
CA ALA A 461 32.75 -47.40 -14.75
C ALA A 461 32.83 -48.79 -15.42
N PRO A 462 33.72 -48.99 -16.42
CA PRO A 462 33.83 -50.24 -17.16
C PRO A 462 34.06 -51.45 -16.25
N GLY A 463 33.25 -52.50 -16.41
CA GLY A 463 33.36 -53.73 -15.63
C GLY A 463 32.78 -53.67 -14.21
N SER A 464 32.27 -52.52 -13.79
CA SER A 464 31.54 -52.37 -12.53
C SER A 464 30.06 -52.70 -12.70
N GLN A 465 29.47 -53.36 -11.71
CA GLN A 465 28.01 -53.54 -11.60
C GLN A 465 27.49 -52.53 -10.57
N VAL A 466 26.56 -51.68 -10.98
CA VAL A 466 25.92 -50.71 -10.08
C VAL A 466 24.56 -51.27 -9.68
N GLY A 467 24.45 -51.68 -8.42
CA GLY A 467 23.22 -52.15 -7.79
C GLY A 467 22.79 -51.22 -6.67
N VAL A 468 21.57 -51.42 -6.16
CA VAL A 468 21.07 -50.71 -4.99
C VAL A 468 20.32 -51.67 -4.08
N SER A 469 20.62 -51.63 -2.79
CA SER A 469 19.84 -52.30 -1.75
C SER A 469 18.79 -51.35 -1.22
N ILE A 470 17.53 -51.81 -1.13
CA ILE A 470 16.39 -50.99 -0.73
C ILE A 470 15.67 -51.61 0.46
N GLY A 471 15.39 -50.81 1.48
CA GLY A 471 14.55 -51.17 2.62
C GLY A 471 13.36 -50.25 2.74
N TRP A 472 12.16 -50.82 2.81
CA TRP A 472 10.90 -50.08 2.94
C TRP A 472 10.29 -50.26 4.34
N ALA A 473 9.68 -49.20 4.86
CA ALA A 473 8.87 -49.26 6.08
C ALA A 473 7.61 -48.40 5.93
N GLU A 474 6.47 -48.94 6.37
CA GLU A 474 5.20 -48.24 6.37
C GLU A 474 5.14 -47.22 7.51
N PHE A 475 4.65 -46.03 7.19
CA PHE A 475 4.36 -44.97 8.14
C PHE A 475 2.93 -45.14 8.65
N ASP A 476 2.80 -45.42 9.94
CA ASP A 476 1.52 -45.70 10.61
C ASP A 476 1.03 -44.53 11.48
N GLY A 477 1.43 -43.30 11.15
CA GLY A 477 1.08 -42.10 11.89
C GLY A 477 1.88 -41.87 13.18
N ARG A 478 2.89 -42.71 13.47
CA ARG A 478 3.85 -42.49 14.57
C ARG A 478 4.99 -41.53 14.16
N CYS A 479 6.08 -41.52 14.91
CA CYS A 479 7.24 -40.65 14.65
C CYS A 479 7.99 -41.09 13.37
N ALA A 480 8.10 -40.20 12.39
CA ALA A 480 8.73 -40.49 11.08
C ALA A 480 10.19 -40.95 11.20
N THR A 481 10.94 -40.47 12.21
CA THR A 481 12.33 -40.90 12.45
C THR A 481 12.44 -42.37 12.87
N THR A 482 11.45 -42.90 13.59
CA THR A 482 11.39 -44.33 13.95
C THR A 482 11.16 -45.19 12.71
N VAL A 483 10.32 -44.73 11.79
CA VAL A 483 10.01 -45.44 10.53
C VAL A 483 11.23 -45.41 9.59
N LEU A 484 11.92 -44.28 9.49
CA LEU A 484 13.20 -44.18 8.77
C LEU A 484 14.22 -45.20 9.32
N GLY A 485 14.35 -45.32 10.64
CA GLY A 485 15.22 -46.32 11.26
C GLY A 485 14.78 -47.77 11.04
N ALA A 486 13.48 -48.02 10.81
CA ALA A 486 12.98 -49.35 10.44
C ALA A 486 13.30 -49.69 8.97
N ALA A 487 13.15 -48.72 8.06
CA ALA A 487 13.54 -48.83 6.66
C ALA A 487 15.05 -49.08 6.50
N ASP A 488 15.88 -48.35 7.25
CA ASP A 488 17.34 -48.56 7.30
C ASP A 488 17.72 -50.00 7.71
N LYS A 489 17.10 -50.53 8.78
CA LYS A 489 17.32 -51.92 9.20
C LYS A 489 16.83 -52.95 8.16
N ALA A 490 15.83 -52.61 7.35
CA ALA A 490 15.38 -53.46 6.27
C ALA A 490 16.38 -53.43 5.10
N MET A 491 16.90 -52.25 4.76
CA MET A 491 17.93 -52.06 3.73
C MET A 491 19.19 -52.82 4.11
N TYR A 492 19.67 -52.68 5.36
CA TYR A 492 20.86 -53.39 5.84
C TYR A 492 20.71 -54.91 5.76
N ARG A 493 19.50 -55.43 6.04
CA ARG A 493 19.18 -56.86 5.87
C ARG A 493 19.23 -57.27 4.41
N ALA A 494 18.64 -56.49 3.50
CA ALA A 494 18.70 -56.74 2.06
C ALA A 494 20.15 -56.76 1.55
N LYS A 495 20.95 -55.76 1.93
CA LYS A 495 22.37 -55.64 1.58
C LYS A 495 23.20 -56.82 2.08
N SER A 496 22.96 -57.27 3.31
CA SER A 496 23.63 -58.42 3.91
C SER A 496 23.24 -59.76 3.27
N SER A 497 22.02 -59.89 2.76
CA SER A 497 21.58 -61.08 2.00
C SER A 497 22.08 -61.10 0.57
N ALA A 498 22.20 -59.94 -0.09
CA ALA A 498 22.74 -59.82 -1.44
C ALA A 498 24.24 -60.16 -1.50
N GLY A 499 25.02 -59.84 -0.45
CA GLY A 499 26.43 -60.21 -0.32
C GLY A 499 26.71 -61.70 -0.05
N ARG A 500 25.69 -62.57 -0.02
CA ARG A 500 25.82 -64.02 0.17
C ARG A 500 25.54 -64.86 -1.08
N ASN A 501 25.34 -64.23 -2.24
CA ASN A 501 25.14 -64.90 -3.53
C ASN A 501 26.21 -64.49 -4.54
#